data_AF-D5RMR2-F1
#
_entry.id   AF-D5RMR2-F1
#
_cell.length_a   1.000
_cell.length_b   1.000
_cell.length_c   1.000
_cell.angle_alpha   90.00
_cell.angle_beta   90.00
_cell.angle_gamma   90.00
#
_symmetry.space_group_name_H-M   'P 1'
#
loop_
_entity.id
_entity.type
_entity.pdbx_description
1 polymer ?
#
loop_
_entity_poly.entity_id
_entity_poly.type
_entity_poly.pdbx_seq_one_letter_code
_entity_poly.pdbx_strand_id
1 'polypeptide(L)' 'MTDQAEQAGFDRQGEVLRLRGAYTTQSVGPVWQGLLRAARGATRLDLSGVTALDTTGA' A
#
# COMPACT_ATOMS: atom_id res chain seq x y z
N MET A 1 -10.92 13.84 16.94
CA MET A 1 -11.02 12.36 16.81
C MET A 1 -10.55 11.99 15.41
N THR A 2 -9.32 12.37 15.06
CA THR A 2 -8.92 12.56 13.67
C THR A 2 -7.41 12.44 13.58
N ASP A 3 -6.91 11.33 13.04
CA ASP A 3 -5.54 11.14 12.48
C ASP A 3 -5.25 9.67 12.10
N GLN A 4 -6.17 8.74 12.34
CA GLN A 4 -6.04 7.35 11.88
C GLN A 4 -6.50 7.17 10.41
N ALA A 5 -6.95 8.24 9.75
CA ALA A 5 -7.32 8.19 8.36
C ALA A 5 -6.04 8.13 7.50
N GLU A 6 -5.89 7.03 6.76
CA GLU A 6 -5.04 6.87 5.58
C GLU A 6 -3.56 6.47 5.75
N GLN A 7 -3.17 5.86 6.86
CA GLN A 7 -1.82 5.28 6.93
C GLN A 7 -1.64 4.18 5.86
N ALA A 8 -0.57 4.29 5.06
CA ALA A 8 -0.25 3.32 4.03
C ALA A 8 -0.16 1.91 4.63
N GLY A 9 -0.73 0.92 3.95
CA GLY A 9 -0.67 -0.45 4.41
C GLY A 9 -0.98 -1.44 3.29
N PHE A 10 -0.61 -2.69 3.52
CA PHE A 10 -0.86 -3.76 2.56
C PHE A 10 -1.18 -5.06 3.29
N ASP A 11 -1.94 -5.93 2.62
CA ASP A 11 -2.16 -7.32 3.02
C ASP A 11 -2.05 -8.27 1.83
N ARG A 12 -1.68 -9.51 2.11
CA ARG A 12 -1.43 -10.54 1.11
C ARG A 12 -2.40 -11.70 1.30
N GLN A 13 -3.14 -12.04 0.24
CA GLN A 13 -4.06 -13.17 0.22
C GLN A 13 -3.80 -14.02 -1.03
N GLY A 14 -3.11 -15.14 -0.85
CA GLY A 14 -2.79 -16.05 -1.96
C GLY A 14 -1.94 -15.36 -3.02
N GLU A 15 -2.55 -15.09 -4.19
CA GLU A 15 -1.93 -14.40 -5.33
C GLU A 15 -2.24 -12.91 -5.44
N VAL A 16 -3.14 -12.39 -4.58
CA VAL A 16 -3.57 -10.99 -4.59
C VAL A 16 -2.86 -10.20 -3.50
N LEU A 17 -2.21 -9.09 -3.88
CA LEU A 17 -1.66 -8.11 -2.94
C LEU A 17 -2.60 -6.89 -2.92
N ARG A 18 -3.18 -6.61 -1.76
CA ARG A 18 -4.09 -5.48 -1.56
C ARG A 18 -3.35 -4.33 -0.89
N LEU A 19 -3.49 -3.14 -1.47
CA LEU A 19 -2.95 -1.89 -0.94
C LEU A 19 -4.11 -1.06 -0.36
N ARG A 20 -3.82 -0.32 0.72
CA ARG A 20 -4.79 0.55 1.38
C ARG A 20 -4.15 1.83 1.92
N GLY A 21 -4.96 2.88 2.02
CA GLY A 21 -4.55 4.19 2.55
C GLY A 21 -3.79 5.03 1.52
N ALA A 22 -3.08 6.05 2.00
CA ALA A 22 -2.37 7.00 1.17
C ALA A 22 -0.95 6.52 0.88
N TYR A 23 -0.58 6.40 -0.40
CA TYR A 23 0.77 6.11 -0.88
C TYR A 23 1.39 7.41 -1.39
N THR A 24 1.93 8.20 -0.48
CA THR A 24 2.57 9.48 -0.76
C THR A 24 4.00 9.48 -0.25
N THR A 25 4.75 10.50 -0.64
CA THR A 25 6.12 10.77 -0.17
C THR A 25 6.25 10.70 1.35
N GLN A 26 5.23 11.13 2.10
CA GLN A 26 5.25 11.16 3.57
C GLN A 26 4.92 9.81 4.22
N SER A 27 4.21 8.92 3.53
CA SER A 27 3.60 7.72 4.12
C SER A 27 4.16 6.40 3.60
N VAL A 28 4.77 6.38 2.41
CA VAL A 28 5.21 5.12 1.76
C VAL A 28 6.47 4.52 2.38
N GLY A 29 7.36 5.35 2.92
CA GLY A 29 8.68 4.93 3.43
C GLY A 29 8.63 3.74 4.41
N PRO A 30 7.80 3.80 5.48
CA PRO A 30 7.71 2.72 6.46
C PRO A 30 7.23 1.37 5.90
N VAL A 31 6.43 1.37 4.81
CA VAL A 31 5.82 0.14 4.28
C VAL A 31 6.54 -0.45 3.07
N TRP A 32 7.43 0.32 2.41
CA TRP A 32 8.01 -0.04 1.11
C TRP A 32 8.72 -1.40 1.10
N GLN A 33 9.61 -1.64 2.06
CA GLN A 33 10.36 -2.90 2.14
C GLN A 33 9.46 -4.11 2.43
N GLY A 34 8.41 -3.92 3.23
CA GLY A 34 7.41 -4.95 3.48
C GLY A 34 6.59 -5.26 2.23
N LEU A 35 6.15 -4.21 1.53
CA LEU A 35 5.36 -4.30 0.31
C LEU A 35 6.12 -5.07 -0.79
N LEU A 36 7.39 -4.74 -1.02
CA LEU A 36 8.23 -5.43 -2.02
C LEU A 36 8.39 -6.93 -1.70
N ARG A 37 8.47 -7.30 -0.43
CA ARG A 37 8.50 -8.71 -0.01
C ARG A 37 7.17 -9.40 -0.26
N ALA A 38 6.06 -8.76 0.10
CA ALA A 38 4.71 -9.30 -0.08
C ALA A 38 4.28 -9.38 -1.56
N ALA A 39 4.88 -8.55 -2.42
CA ALA A 39 4.65 -8.56 -3.86
C ALA A 39 5.31 -9.74 -4.59
N ARG A 40 6.26 -10.44 -3.97
CA ARG A 40 6.90 -11.61 -4.61
C ARG A 40 5.88 -12.71 -4.84
N GLY A 41 5.70 -13.09 -6.11
CA GLY A 41 4.69 -14.08 -6.51
C GLY A 41 3.26 -13.52 -6.53
N ALA A 42 3.07 -12.21 -6.37
CA ALA A 42 1.80 -11.56 -6.65
C ALA A 42 1.55 -11.49 -8.15
N THR A 43 0.40 -11.98 -8.59
CA THR A 43 -0.06 -11.89 -9.99
C THR A 43 -1.09 -10.77 -10.15
N ARG A 44 -1.69 -10.31 -9.04
CA ARG A 44 -2.69 -9.25 -9.02
C ARG A 44 -2.45 -8.24 -7.91
N LEU A 45 -2.54 -6.96 -8.27
CA LEU A 45 -2.58 -5.83 -7.35
C LEU A 45 -4.04 -5.35 -7.22
N ASP A 46 -4.51 -5.23 -5.99
CA ASP A 46 -5.80 -4.62 -5.66
C ASP A 46 -5.55 -3.23 -5.05
N LEU A 47 -5.91 -2.20 -5.80
CA LEU A 47 -5.75 -0.80 -5.42
C LEU A 47 -7.05 -0.16 -4.94
N SER A 48 -8.13 -0.93 -4.80
CA SER A 48 -9.46 -0.40 -4.43
C SER A 48 -9.49 0.29 -3.06
N GLY A 49 -8.53 -0.03 -2.18
CA GLY A 49 -8.37 0.61 -0.87
C GLY A 49 -7.38 1.79 -0.86
N VAL A 50 -6.71 2.10 -1.97
CA VAL A 50 -5.79 3.23 -2.06
C VAL A 50 -6.59 4.51 -2.15
N THR A 51 -6.31 5.46 -1.26
CA THR A 51 -7.10 6.69 -1.13
C THR A 51 -6.37 7.91 -1.69
N ALA A 52 -5.04 7.90 -1.72
CA ALA A 52 -4.22 8.92 -2.35
C ALA A 52 -2.92 8.32 -2.91
N LEU A 53 -2.45 8.87 -4.03
CA LEU A 53 -1.22 8.46 -4.70
C LEU A 53 -0.50 9.73 -5.22
N ASP A 54 0.78 9.90 -4.88
CA ASP A 54 1.66 10.87 -5.54
C ASP A 54 2.73 10.16 -6.37
N THR A 55 3.61 10.95 -7.01
CA THR A 55 4.68 10.42 -7.86
C THR A 55 5.65 9.49 -7.12
N THR A 56 5.82 9.64 -5.80
CA THR A 56 6.69 8.75 -5.00
C THR A 56 6.00 7.41 -4.71
N GLY A 57 4.67 7.42 -4.62
CA GLY A 57 3.88 6.21 -4.39
C GLY A 57 3.61 5.36 -5.64
N ALA A 58 3.74 5.93 -6.83
CA ALA A 58 3.58 5.25 -8.13
C ALA A 58 4.80 4.40 -8.48
#